data_AF-A0A1V4SQ52-F1
#
_entry.id   AF-A0A1V4SQ52-F1
#
_cell.length_a   1.000
_cell.length_b   1.000
_cell.length_c   1.000
_cell.angle_alpha   90.00
_cell.angle_beta   90.00
_cell.angle_gamma   90.00
#
_symmetry.space_group_name_H-M   'P 1'
#
loop_
_entity.id
_entity.type
_entity.pdbx_description
1 polymer ?
#
loop_
_entity_poly.entity_id
_entity_poly.type
_entity_poly.pdbx_seq_one_letter_code
_entity_poly.pdbx_strand_id
1 'polypeptide(L)'
;MLETYIRETTELVHLTINGGLIKTTFEHPFYVKDAGFVKAGELEAGNEVLASSGNVLVVENRKIEITDEPTKVYNFQVDDFHTYHVGDNGVLVHNANYSEGTGSTLKNLKGLDDFLNNPSKLKNVTPNELYNHLKNNGYNPQPLSGGSYKGVTFENGGGFKVNWGGDRILQYHPAGKGHHGGFEYWKISSGPTGTIRYDMNGNTIK
;
A
#
# COMPACT_ATOMS: atom_id res chain seq x y z
N MET A 1 7.38 18.10 -1.90
CA MET A 1 6.86 18.64 -3.18
C MET A 1 5.48 18.01 -3.38
N LEU A 2 4.46 18.79 -3.75
CA LEU A 2 3.11 18.25 -4.01
C LEU A 2 3.00 17.94 -5.50
N GLU A 3 2.97 16.67 -5.89
CA GLU A 3 2.71 16.28 -7.28
C GLU A 3 1.21 16.02 -7.47
N THR A 4 0.59 16.71 -8.43
CA THR A 4 -0.82 16.50 -8.78
C THR A 4 -0.90 15.69 -10.07
N TYR A 5 -1.49 14.51 -10.00
CA TYR A 5 -1.75 13.66 -11.16
C TYR A 5 -3.21 13.89 -11.61
N ILE A 6 -3.38 14.41 -12.82
CA ILE A 6 -4.68 14.59 -13.44
C ILE A 6 -4.90 13.38 -14.35
N ARG A 7 -5.96 12.62 -14.11
CA ARG A 7 -6.39 11.52 -14.99
C ARG A 7 -7.82 11.77 -15.45
N GLU A 8 -8.13 11.24 -16.62
CA GLU A 8 -9.50 11.11 -17.09
C GLU A 8 -9.98 9.67 -16.91
N THR A 9 -11.17 9.49 -16.35
CA THR A 9 -11.83 8.20 -16.23
C THR A 9 -13.32 8.37 -16.47
N THR A 10 -13.95 7.35 -17.06
CA THR A 10 -15.40 7.27 -17.21
C THR A 10 -16.06 6.50 -16.08
N GLU A 11 -15.29 5.96 -15.11
CA GLU A 11 -15.82 5.15 -14.02
C GLU A 11 -15.49 5.78 -12.67
N LEU A 12 -16.54 6.18 -11.95
CA LEU A 12 -16.45 6.76 -10.61
C LEU A 12 -17.17 5.86 -9.60
N VAL A 13 -16.60 5.77 -8.40
CA VAL A 13 -17.20 5.10 -7.26
C VAL A 13 -17.62 6.14 -6.24
N HIS A 14 -18.88 6.07 -5.83
CA HIS A 14 -19.48 6.89 -4.79
C HIS A 14 -19.67 6.02 -3.54
N LEU A 15 -18.95 6.35 -2.48
CA LEU A 15 -19.04 5.70 -1.18
C LEU A 15 -19.73 6.64 -0.19
N THR A 16 -20.75 6.14 0.50
CA THR A 16 -21.31 6.85 1.66
C THR A 16 -20.77 6.18 2.91
N ILE A 17 -20.08 6.95 3.77
CA ILE A 17 -19.43 6.44 4.97
C ILE A 17 -19.74 7.42 6.10
N ASN A 18 -20.48 6.95 7.11
CA ASN A 18 -20.93 7.77 8.24
C ASN A 18 -21.62 9.08 7.80
N GLY A 19 -22.58 8.98 6.87
CA GLY A 19 -23.29 10.10 6.24
C GLY A 19 -22.47 10.99 5.29
N GLY A 20 -21.15 10.81 5.21
CA GLY A 20 -20.27 11.55 4.31
C GLY A 20 -20.13 10.89 2.94
N LEU A 21 -20.19 11.67 1.86
CA LEU A 21 -20.00 11.18 0.50
C LEU A 21 -18.54 11.33 0.06
N ILE A 22 -17.93 10.22 -0.39
CA ILE A 22 -16.60 10.20 -1.01
C ILE A 22 -16.76 9.73 -2.46
N LYS A 23 -16.28 10.55 -3.40
CA LYS A 23 -16.18 10.18 -4.82
C LYS A 23 -14.73 9.86 -5.15
N THR A 24 -14.48 8.71 -5.77
CA THR A 24 -13.13 8.23 -6.03
C THR A 24 -13.09 7.34 -7.28
N THR A 25 -11.90 6.97 -7.72
CA THR A 25 -11.70 6.00 -8.81
C THR A 25 -11.93 4.57 -8.32
N PHE A 26 -12.33 3.67 -9.21
CA PHE A 26 -12.57 2.26 -8.86
C PHE A 26 -11.39 1.61 -8.13
N GLU A 27 -10.18 1.86 -8.64
CA GLU A 27 -8.95 1.23 -8.17
C GLU A 27 -8.36 1.88 -6.89
N HIS A 28 -8.98 2.93 -6.35
CA HIS A 28 -8.42 3.65 -5.21
C HIS A 28 -8.46 2.80 -3.93
N PRO A 29 -7.34 2.58 -3.21
CA PRO A 29 -7.34 1.66 -2.07
C PRO A 29 -7.84 2.33 -0.78
N PHE A 30 -8.83 1.70 -0.15
CA PHE A 30 -9.35 2.02 1.18
C PHE A 30 -8.91 0.96 2.18
N TYR A 31 -8.53 1.37 3.39
CA TYR A 31 -8.15 0.41 4.42
C TYR A 31 -9.41 -0.16 5.11
N VAL A 32 -9.67 -1.44 4.86
CA VAL A 32 -10.73 -2.23 5.47
C VAL A 32 -10.16 -3.01 6.65
N LYS A 33 -10.79 -2.89 7.80
CA LYS A 33 -10.44 -3.59 9.02
C LYS A 33 -10.45 -5.11 8.79
N ASP A 34 -9.44 -5.80 9.30
CA ASP A 34 -9.24 -7.25 9.17
C ASP A 34 -9.01 -7.76 7.72
N ALA A 35 -9.01 -6.88 6.71
CA ALA A 35 -8.80 -7.24 5.30
C ALA A 35 -7.66 -6.46 4.61
N GLY A 36 -7.21 -5.33 5.18
CA GLY A 36 -6.17 -4.49 4.61
C GLY A 36 -6.69 -3.55 3.52
N PHE A 37 -5.84 -3.16 2.56
CA PHE A 37 -6.25 -2.26 1.48
C PHE A 37 -7.09 -2.98 0.43
N VAL A 38 -8.32 -2.51 0.26
CA VAL A 38 -9.31 -3.00 -0.71
C VAL A 38 -9.62 -1.87 -1.70
N LYS A 39 -9.81 -2.19 -2.97
CA LYS A 39 -10.18 -1.18 -3.98
C LYS A 39 -11.55 -0.59 -3.65
N ALA A 40 -11.75 0.70 -3.88
CA ALA A 40 -13.03 1.38 -3.66
C ALA A 40 -14.18 0.68 -4.41
N GLY A 41 -13.90 0.22 -5.62
CA GLY A 41 -14.82 -0.53 -6.45
C GLY A 41 -15.13 -1.94 -5.95
N GLU A 42 -14.45 -2.45 -4.93
CA GLU A 42 -14.70 -3.77 -4.33
C GLU A 42 -15.32 -3.66 -2.93
N LEU A 43 -15.46 -2.45 -2.38
CA LEU A 43 -16.14 -2.24 -1.11
C LEU A 43 -17.63 -2.53 -1.23
N GLU A 44 -18.24 -3.01 -0.16
CA GLU A 44 -19.68 -3.22 -0.08
C GLU A 44 -20.25 -2.59 1.19
N ALA A 45 -21.55 -2.32 1.18
CA ALA A 45 -22.24 -1.85 2.37
C ALA A 45 -22.04 -2.83 3.54
N GLY A 46 -21.69 -2.30 4.71
CA GLY A 46 -21.32 -3.07 5.90
C GLY A 46 -19.82 -3.31 6.06
N ASN A 47 -18.97 -2.99 5.08
CA ASN A 47 -17.52 -3.04 5.28
C ASN A 47 -17.07 -1.99 6.31
N GLU A 48 -16.16 -2.41 7.18
CA GLU A 48 -15.57 -1.60 8.25
C GLU A 48 -14.26 -0.97 7.76
N VAL A 49 -14.20 0.36 7.63
CA VAL A 49 -13.01 1.12 7.22
C VAL A 49 -12.43 1.93 8.38
N LEU A 50 -11.14 2.23 8.33
CA LEU A 50 -10.46 2.95 9.41
C LEU A 50 -10.46 4.47 9.18
N ALA A 51 -10.83 5.24 10.21
CA ALA A 51 -10.70 6.69 10.25
C ALA A 51 -9.35 7.14 10.82
N SER A 52 -9.00 8.42 10.60
CA SER A 52 -7.79 9.06 11.12
C SER A 52 -7.66 9.05 12.63
N SER A 53 -8.79 8.99 13.34
CA SER A 53 -8.88 8.85 14.78
C SER A 53 -8.56 7.42 15.27
N GLY A 54 -8.41 6.46 14.37
CA GLY A 54 -8.35 5.02 14.68
C GLY A 54 -9.72 4.37 14.90
N ASN A 55 -10.81 5.13 14.74
CA ASN A 55 -12.16 4.60 14.83
C ASN A 55 -12.53 3.79 13.59
N VAL A 56 -13.38 2.78 13.78
CA VAL A 56 -13.99 2.03 12.68
C VAL A 56 -15.24 2.77 12.22
N LEU A 57 -15.33 3.03 10.91
CA LEU A 57 -16.51 3.56 10.23
C LEU A 57 -17.09 2.48 9.32
N VAL A 58 -18.38 2.54 9.08
CA VAL A 58 -19.09 1.57 8.24
C VAL A 58 -19.39 2.20 6.88
N VAL A 59 -19.12 1.47 5.80
CA VAL A 59 -19.61 1.81 4.47
C VAL A 59 -21.12 1.60 4.46
N GLU A 60 -21.86 2.68 4.30
CA GLU A 60 -23.33 2.67 4.30
C GLU A 60 -23.87 2.32 2.92
N ASN A 61 -23.20 2.79 1.87
CA ASN A 61 -23.63 2.57 0.50
C ASN A 61 -22.45 2.67 -0.49
N ARG A 62 -22.54 1.92 -1.59
CA ARG A 62 -21.67 2.03 -2.76
C ARG A 62 -22.52 2.18 -4.02
N LYS A 63 -22.12 3.12 -4.88
CA LYS A 63 -22.66 3.26 -6.24
C LYS A 63 -21.52 3.41 -7.24
N ILE A 64 -21.59 2.67 -8.34
CA ILE A 64 -20.75 2.90 -9.52
C ILE A 64 -21.49 3.85 -10.46
N GLU A 65 -20.79 4.87 -10.94
CA GLU A 65 -21.26 5.79 -11.96
C GLU A 65 -20.37 5.66 -13.19
N ILE A 66 -20.99 5.37 -14.33
CA ILE A 66 -20.33 5.42 -15.64
C ILE A 66 -20.73 6.74 -16.29
N THR A 67 -19.75 7.58 -16.62
CA THR A 67 -19.98 8.87 -17.28
C THR A 67 -19.79 8.75 -18.79
N ASP A 68 -20.66 9.42 -19.56
CA ASP A 68 -20.60 9.38 -21.04
C ASP A 68 -19.33 10.05 -21.57
N GLU A 69 -18.84 11.08 -20.87
CA GLU A 69 -17.58 11.77 -21.16
C GLU A 69 -16.55 11.50 -20.06
N PRO A 70 -15.25 11.43 -20.38
CA PRO A 70 -14.21 11.24 -19.38
C PRO A 70 -14.20 12.38 -18.34
N THR A 71 -14.30 12.03 -17.07
CA THR A 71 -14.23 12.97 -15.95
C THR A 71 -12.79 13.14 -15.49
N LYS A 72 -12.33 14.39 -15.33
CA LYS A 72 -11.04 14.69 -14.70
C LYS A 72 -11.11 14.39 -13.21
N VAL A 73 -10.31 13.42 -12.79
CA VAL A 73 -10.05 13.11 -11.39
C VAL A 73 -8.67 13.62 -11.02
N TYR A 74 -8.61 14.28 -9.87
CA TYR A 74 -7.39 14.85 -9.33
C TYR A 74 -6.89 13.93 -8.22
N ASN A 75 -5.71 13.34 -8.42
CA ASN A 75 -4.98 12.69 -7.35
C ASN A 75 -3.83 13.61 -6.95
N PHE A 76 -3.52 13.70 -5.67
CA PHE A 76 -2.33 14.43 -5.20
C PHE A 76 -1.48 13.48 -4.38
N GLN A 77 -0.20 13.42 -4.75
CA GLN A 77 0.79 12.67 -4.01
C GLN A 77 1.28 13.55 -2.87
N VAL A 78 0.95 13.14 -1.65
CA VAL A 78 1.56 13.67 -0.44
C VAL A 78 2.94 13.01 -0.32
N ASP A 79 4.00 13.83 -0.34
CA ASP A 79 5.34 13.35 0.00
C ASP A 79 5.34 12.79 1.44
N ASP A 80 6.18 11.79 1.67
CA ASP A 80 6.53 11.16 2.95
C ASP A 80 5.60 10.07 3.53
N PHE A 81 4.29 10.09 3.29
CA PHE A 81 3.39 9.00 3.69
C PHE A 81 2.51 8.61 2.50
N HIS A 82 2.63 7.37 2.01
CA HIS A 82 1.76 6.87 0.94
C HIS A 82 0.35 6.56 1.44
N THR A 83 -0.11 7.20 2.52
CA THR A 83 -1.47 7.15 3.02
C THR A 83 -1.94 8.53 3.42
N TYR A 84 -3.18 8.88 3.07
CA TYR A 84 -3.80 10.13 3.48
C TYR A 84 -5.27 9.91 3.87
N HIS A 85 -5.90 10.94 4.40
CA HIS A 85 -7.29 10.86 4.85
C HIS A 85 -8.19 11.66 3.90
N VAL A 86 -9.34 11.08 3.53
CA VAL A 86 -10.31 11.70 2.61
C VAL A 86 -11.68 11.88 3.24
N GLY A 87 -12.37 12.92 2.79
CA GLY A 87 -13.69 13.31 3.27
C GLY A 87 -13.70 13.89 4.69
N ASP A 88 -14.84 14.45 5.09
CA ASP A 88 -15.01 15.11 6.40
C ASP A 88 -14.83 14.13 7.57
N ASN A 89 -15.05 12.84 7.32
CA ASN A 89 -14.88 11.76 8.28
C ASN A 89 -13.44 11.24 8.37
N GLY A 90 -12.53 11.73 7.53
CA GLY A 90 -11.10 11.40 7.58
C GLY A 90 -10.80 9.92 7.40
N VAL A 91 -11.24 9.32 6.30
CA VAL A 91 -11.06 7.88 6.02
C VAL A 91 -9.66 7.60 5.49
N LEU A 92 -8.97 6.60 6.06
CA LEU A 92 -7.60 6.23 5.68
C LEU A 92 -7.57 5.55 4.29
N VAL A 93 -6.88 6.17 3.35
CA VAL A 93 -6.65 5.68 1.99
C VAL A 93 -5.17 5.61 1.68
N HIS A 94 -4.77 4.79 0.72
CA HIS A 94 -3.40 4.74 0.21
C HIS A 94 -3.26 5.61 -1.05
N ASN A 95 -2.12 6.28 -1.19
CA ASN A 95 -1.78 6.97 -2.41
C ASN A 95 -1.60 5.95 -3.54
N ALA A 96 -2.53 5.97 -4.50
CA ALA A 96 -2.46 5.12 -5.67
C ALA A 96 -1.43 5.70 -6.64
N ASN A 97 -0.20 5.16 -6.63
CA ASN A 97 0.76 5.36 -7.71
C ASN A 97 0.23 4.65 -8.97
N TYR A 98 -0.62 5.34 -9.73
CA TYR A 98 -1.03 4.91 -11.05
C TYR A 98 0.12 5.11 -12.03
N SER A 99 1.13 4.26 -11.93
CA SER A 99 1.95 3.93 -13.09
C SER A 99 1.24 2.78 -13.82
N GLU A 100 0.78 3.04 -15.04
CA GLU A 100 0.47 1.98 -15.99
C GLU A 100 1.71 1.08 -16.11
N GLY A 101 1.75 -0.03 -15.36
CA GLY A 101 2.91 -0.93 -15.34
C GLY A 101 3.04 -1.89 -14.15
N THR A 102 2.28 -1.74 -13.07
CA THR A 102 2.48 -2.50 -11.80
C THR A 102 2.25 -4.00 -11.92
N GLY A 103 1.37 -4.44 -12.83
CA GLY A 103 1.18 -5.86 -13.12
C GLY A 103 2.36 -6.55 -13.81
N SER A 104 3.33 -5.81 -14.35
CA SER A 104 4.44 -6.40 -15.13
C SER A 104 5.67 -6.74 -14.27
N THR A 105 5.99 -5.93 -13.26
CA THR A 105 7.24 -6.09 -12.49
C THR A 105 7.25 -7.37 -11.68
N LEU A 106 6.18 -7.64 -10.90
CA LEU A 106 6.07 -8.87 -10.10
C LEU A 106 5.81 -10.11 -10.97
N LYS A 107 5.14 -9.98 -12.12
CA LYS A 107 4.94 -11.08 -13.07
C LYS A 107 6.24 -11.52 -13.76
N ASN A 108 7.18 -10.60 -13.92
CA ASN A 108 8.49 -10.85 -14.53
C ASN A 108 9.60 -11.16 -13.50
N LEU A 109 9.27 -11.33 -12.23
CA LEU A 109 10.23 -11.79 -11.23
C LEU A 109 10.59 -13.24 -11.49
N LYS A 110 11.89 -13.51 -11.62
CA LYS A 110 12.39 -14.89 -11.66
C LYS A 110 12.48 -15.50 -10.26
N GLY A 111 12.59 -14.65 -9.25
CA GLY A 111 12.65 -14.99 -7.83
C GLY A 111 13.02 -13.77 -6.99
N LEU A 112 12.94 -13.89 -5.66
CA LEU A 112 13.24 -12.76 -4.76
C LEU A 112 14.71 -12.32 -4.79
N ASP A 113 15.61 -13.16 -5.32
CA ASP A 113 16.99 -12.78 -5.59
C ASP A 113 17.11 -11.62 -6.60
N ASP A 114 16.10 -11.40 -7.44
CA ASP A 114 16.05 -10.23 -8.31
C ASP A 114 16.01 -8.92 -7.51
N PHE A 115 15.42 -8.90 -6.31
CA PHE A 115 15.40 -7.70 -5.46
C PHE A 115 16.76 -7.44 -4.80
N LEU A 116 17.54 -8.50 -4.56
CA LEU A 116 18.90 -8.37 -4.05
C LEU A 116 19.84 -7.82 -5.13
N ASN A 117 19.69 -8.33 -6.36
CA ASN A 117 20.57 -8.00 -7.49
C ASN A 117 20.15 -6.72 -8.22
N ASN A 118 18.86 -6.39 -8.23
CA ASN A 118 18.31 -5.21 -8.88
C ASN A 118 17.18 -4.59 -8.04
N PRO A 119 17.54 -3.80 -7.00
CA PRO A 119 16.58 -3.22 -6.08
C PRO A 119 15.58 -2.26 -6.72
N SER A 120 15.92 -1.70 -7.88
CA SER A 120 15.01 -0.89 -8.70
C SER A 120 13.72 -1.64 -9.06
N LYS A 121 13.69 -2.98 -8.99
CA LYS A 121 12.46 -3.77 -9.14
C LYS A 121 11.46 -3.59 -7.99
N LEU A 122 11.88 -3.05 -6.84
CA LEU A 122 10.97 -2.65 -5.75
C LEU A 122 10.31 -1.29 -6.01
N LYS A 123 10.81 -0.52 -6.99
CA LYS A 123 10.20 0.76 -7.36
C LYS A 123 8.75 0.52 -7.79
N ASN A 124 7.85 1.29 -7.21
CA ASN A 124 6.40 1.22 -7.45
C ASN A 124 5.74 -0.11 -7.06
N VAL A 125 6.45 -1.02 -6.37
CA VAL A 125 5.83 -2.20 -5.77
C VAL A 125 5.26 -1.78 -4.42
N THR A 126 3.94 -1.90 -4.28
CA THR A 126 3.30 -1.61 -2.99
C THR A 126 3.52 -2.75 -1.99
N PRO A 127 3.47 -2.46 -0.68
CA PRO A 127 3.56 -3.48 0.37
C PRO A 127 2.53 -4.60 0.21
N ASN A 128 1.30 -4.23 -0.15
CA ASN A 128 0.20 -5.18 -0.34
C ASN A 128 0.42 -6.10 -1.55
N GLU A 129 0.88 -5.55 -2.68
CA GLU A 129 1.19 -6.35 -3.87
C GLU A 129 2.27 -7.39 -3.58
N LEU A 130 3.37 -6.98 -2.92
CA LEU A 130 4.43 -7.92 -2.58
C LEU A 130 3.97 -8.95 -1.54
N TYR A 131 3.25 -8.53 -0.50
CA TYR A 131 2.72 -9.43 0.52
C TYR A 131 1.82 -10.52 -0.07
N ASN A 132 0.89 -10.13 -0.95
CA ASN A 132 0.00 -11.07 -1.63
C ASN A 132 0.74 -11.96 -2.63
N HIS A 133 1.69 -11.39 -3.39
CA HIS A 133 2.54 -12.16 -4.30
C HIS A 133 3.33 -13.23 -3.54
N LEU A 134 3.91 -12.89 -2.38
CA LEU A 134 4.62 -13.85 -1.53
C LEU A 134 3.72 -15.01 -1.11
N LYS A 135 2.53 -14.72 -0.55
CA LYS A 135 1.58 -15.75 -0.11
C LYS A 135 1.12 -16.64 -1.27
N ASN A 136 0.81 -16.05 -2.41
CA ASN A 136 0.35 -16.78 -3.60
C ASN A 136 1.43 -17.67 -4.23
N ASN A 137 2.71 -17.39 -3.96
CA ASN A 137 3.85 -18.18 -4.44
C ASN A 137 4.46 -19.07 -3.35
N GLY A 138 3.71 -19.37 -2.28
CA GLY A 138 4.11 -20.34 -1.25
C GLY A 138 5.14 -19.82 -0.24
N TYR A 139 5.45 -18.52 -0.26
CA TYR A 139 6.22 -17.91 0.81
C TYR A 139 5.35 -17.65 2.03
N ASN A 140 5.98 -17.65 3.21
CA ASN A 140 5.32 -17.39 4.47
C ASN A 140 5.82 -16.06 5.07
N PRO A 141 5.29 -14.90 4.65
CA PRO A 141 5.61 -13.63 5.29
C PRO A 141 5.11 -13.64 6.74
N GLN A 142 5.95 -13.17 7.65
CA GLN A 142 5.70 -13.16 9.09
C GLN A 142 5.83 -11.74 9.63
N PRO A 143 5.19 -11.40 10.77
CA PRO A 143 5.38 -10.11 11.42
C PRO A 143 6.85 -9.79 11.70
N LEU A 144 7.18 -8.50 11.76
CA LEU A 144 8.51 -8.05 12.16
C LEU A 144 8.89 -8.61 13.54
N SER A 145 10.15 -9.04 13.67
CA SER A 145 10.68 -9.57 14.95
C SER A 145 11.29 -8.53 15.87
N GLY A 146 11.30 -7.26 15.49
CA GLY A 146 11.89 -6.16 16.27
C GLY A 146 11.40 -4.79 15.80
N GLY A 147 11.72 -3.76 16.58
CA GLY A 147 11.24 -2.38 16.37
C GLY A 147 9.84 -2.12 16.92
N SER A 148 9.31 -0.93 16.67
CA SER A 148 8.02 -0.45 17.19
C SER A 148 6.81 -1.27 16.71
N TYR A 149 6.96 -1.99 15.60
CA TYR A 149 5.92 -2.84 15.00
C TYR A 149 6.15 -4.34 15.24
N LYS A 150 6.95 -4.71 16.24
CA LYS A 150 7.24 -6.11 16.56
C LYS A 150 5.94 -6.87 16.84
N GLY A 151 5.72 -7.97 16.14
CA GLY A 151 4.57 -8.85 16.34
C GLY A 151 3.23 -8.31 15.82
N VAL A 152 3.17 -7.06 15.35
CA VAL A 152 1.99 -6.52 14.68
C VAL A 152 1.94 -7.13 13.28
N THR A 153 0.83 -7.81 12.95
CA THR A 153 0.64 -8.40 11.63
C THR A 153 0.54 -7.33 10.56
N PHE A 154 0.86 -7.69 9.31
CA PHE A 154 0.77 -6.75 8.20
C PHE A 154 -0.68 -6.26 8.01
N GLU A 155 -1.64 -7.16 8.19
CA GLU A 155 -3.07 -6.88 8.14
C GLU A 155 -3.50 -5.84 9.18
N ASN A 156 -2.79 -5.72 10.30
CA ASN A 156 -3.04 -4.75 11.39
C ASN A 156 -2.14 -3.49 11.32
N GLY A 157 -1.59 -3.18 10.14
CA GLY A 157 -0.73 -2.01 9.92
C GLY A 157 0.72 -2.20 10.38
N GLY A 158 1.11 -3.44 10.69
CA GLY A 158 2.49 -3.81 10.98
C GLY A 158 3.34 -4.00 9.72
N GLY A 159 4.62 -4.28 9.93
CA GLY A 159 5.50 -4.72 8.85
C GLY A 159 5.54 -6.23 8.72
N PHE A 160 6.12 -6.72 7.63
CA PHE A 160 6.38 -8.16 7.46
C PHE A 160 7.84 -8.43 7.14
N LYS A 161 8.24 -9.68 7.32
CA LYS A 161 9.51 -10.24 6.88
C LYS A 161 9.29 -11.58 6.20
N VAL A 162 10.14 -11.89 5.23
CA VAL A 162 10.18 -13.20 4.59
C VAL A 162 11.64 -13.64 4.47
N ASN A 163 11.90 -14.92 4.75
CA ASN A 163 13.15 -15.59 4.40
C ASN A 163 12.86 -16.51 3.22
N TRP A 164 13.68 -16.42 2.16
CA TRP A 164 13.52 -17.23 0.94
C TRP A 164 14.71 -18.13 0.63
N GLY A 165 15.52 -18.42 1.65
CA GLY A 165 16.60 -19.39 1.62
C GLY A 165 17.89 -18.82 2.17
N GLY A 166 18.58 -19.63 2.99
CA GLY A 166 19.82 -19.24 3.64
C GLY A 166 19.61 -18.08 4.61
N ASP A 167 20.49 -17.09 4.52
CA ASP A 167 20.52 -15.87 5.34
C ASP A 167 19.79 -14.68 4.70
N ARG A 168 19.07 -14.91 3.60
CA ARG A 168 18.38 -13.87 2.82
C ARG A 168 17.03 -13.53 3.44
N ILE A 169 16.86 -12.26 3.79
CA ILE A 169 15.65 -11.74 4.42
C ILE A 169 15.23 -10.42 3.75
N LEU A 170 13.93 -10.27 3.53
CA LEU A 170 13.30 -9.07 2.98
C LEU A 170 12.26 -8.66 4.00
N GLN A 171 12.27 -7.40 4.35
CA GLN A 171 11.38 -6.82 5.33
C GLN A 171 10.72 -5.57 4.74
N TYR A 172 9.43 -5.43 4.98
CA TYR A 172 8.73 -4.16 4.86
C TYR A 172 8.61 -3.54 6.25
N HIS A 173 8.98 -2.27 6.37
CA HIS A 173 8.77 -1.48 7.56
C HIS A 173 7.77 -0.36 7.25
N PRO A 174 6.60 -0.32 7.92
CA PRO A 174 5.65 0.78 7.75
C PRO A 174 6.17 2.06 8.38
N ALA A 175 5.62 3.18 7.93
CA ALA A 175 5.91 4.49 8.45
C ALA A 175 5.48 4.59 9.93
N GLY A 176 6.34 5.09 10.80
CA GLY A 176 6.07 5.13 12.24
C GLY A 176 7.15 5.79 13.09
N LYS A 177 6.94 5.88 14.40
CA LYS A 177 7.91 6.50 15.34
C LYS A 177 9.16 5.61 15.50
N GLY A 178 10.16 5.83 14.65
CA GLY A 178 11.41 5.07 14.64
C GLY A 178 12.62 5.92 14.27
N HIS A 179 13.82 5.45 14.65
CA HIS A 179 15.11 6.14 14.51
C HIS A 179 15.53 6.43 13.06
N HIS A 180 14.87 5.84 12.06
CA HIS A 180 15.22 5.96 10.63
C HIS A 180 14.32 6.92 9.83
N GLY A 181 13.72 7.91 10.51
CA GLY A 181 13.12 9.06 9.82
C GLY A 181 11.60 9.01 9.63
N GLY A 182 10.88 8.07 10.24
CA GLY A 182 9.42 8.09 10.22
C GLY A 182 8.77 7.49 8.96
N PHE A 183 9.53 7.30 7.88
CA PHE A 183 9.02 6.82 6.60
C PHE A 183 9.01 5.30 6.51
N GLU A 184 8.18 4.78 5.61
CA GLU A 184 8.18 3.37 5.26
C GLU A 184 9.35 3.02 4.33
N TYR A 185 9.85 1.78 4.43
CA TYR A 185 11.00 1.34 3.64
C TYR A 185 11.07 -0.18 3.51
N TRP A 186 11.79 -0.63 2.49
CA TRP A 186 12.23 -2.00 2.29
C TRP A 186 13.58 -2.23 2.93
N LYS A 187 13.79 -3.39 3.55
CA LYS A 187 15.09 -3.83 4.04
C LYS A 187 15.40 -5.21 3.52
N ILE A 188 16.53 -5.33 2.82
CA ILE A 188 17.05 -6.60 2.33
C ILE A 188 18.35 -6.89 3.07
N SER A 189 18.48 -8.09 3.61
CA SER A 189 19.73 -8.54 4.23
C SER A 189 20.15 -9.89 3.71
N SER A 190 21.44 -10.04 3.42
CA SER A 190 22.10 -11.32 3.16
C SER A 190 23.52 -11.26 3.73
N GLY A 191 24.17 -12.40 4.00
CA GLY A 191 25.56 -12.44 4.43
C GLY A 191 26.52 -11.82 3.43
N PRO A 192 26.42 -12.14 2.12
CA PRO A 192 27.30 -11.56 1.09
C PRO A 192 27.15 -10.04 0.90
N THR A 193 25.93 -9.50 0.99
CA THR A 193 25.65 -8.08 0.69
C THR A 193 25.48 -7.22 1.94
N GLY A 194 25.47 -7.82 3.12
CA GLY A 194 25.06 -7.15 4.36
C GLY A 194 23.59 -6.72 4.31
N THR A 195 23.26 -5.69 5.09
CA THR A 195 21.92 -5.08 5.12
C THR A 195 21.88 -3.85 4.24
N ILE A 196 20.91 -3.78 3.34
CA ILE A 196 20.61 -2.61 2.52
C ILE A 196 19.15 -2.21 2.76
N ARG A 197 18.90 -0.90 2.83
CA ARG A 197 17.56 -0.33 2.95
C ARG A 197 17.23 0.48 1.70
N TYR A 198 15.98 0.41 1.27
CA TYR A 198 15.47 1.16 0.12
C TYR A 198 14.20 1.90 0.52
N ASP A 199 14.06 3.15 0.09
CA ASP A 199 12.76 3.81 0.12
C ASP A 199 11.78 3.12 -0.85
N MET A 200 10.53 3.56 -0.85
CA MET A 200 9.49 3.00 -1.73
C MET A 200 9.68 3.34 -3.21
N ASN A 201 10.59 4.25 -3.53
CA ASN A 201 11.00 4.60 -4.89
C ASN A 201 12.17 3.74 -5.38
N GLY A 202 12.73 2.87 -4.54
CA GLY A 202 13.87 2.00 -4.84
C GLY A 202 15.23 2.66 -4.63
N ASN A 203 15.30 3.86 -4.04
CA ASN A 203 16.58 4.52 -3.72
C ASN A 203 17.14 3.97 -2.41
N THR A 204 18.46 3.82 -2.33
CA THR A 204 19.10 3.39 -1.08
C THR A 204 19.02 4.46 -0.01
N ILE A 205 18.73 4.04 1.23
CA ILE A 205 18.70 4.91 2.41
C ILE A 205 19.66 4.41 3.49
N LYS A 206 20.18 5.33 4.30
CA LYS A 206 21.17 5.05 5.36
C LYS A 206 20.52 4.58 6.66
#